data_AF-A0A286A323-F1
#
_entry.id   AF-A0A286A323-F1
#
_cell.length_a   1.000
_cell.length_b   1.000
_cell.length_c   1.000
_cell.angle_alpha   90.00
_cell.angle_beta   90.00
_cell.angle_gamma   90.00
#
_symmetry.space_group_name_H-M   'P 1'
#
loop_
_entity.id
_entity.type
_entity.pdbx_description
1 polymer ?
#
loop_
_entity_poly.entity_id
_entity_poly.type
_entity_poly.pdbx_seq_one_letter_code
_entity_poly.pdbx_strand_id
1 'polypeptide(L)'
;MKNNDANLPDGWIKATISVLADYVNGRAFKPTEWKDTGKPIIRIQNLNNGSAKYNFSPENHEEKYLVKNGDLLFAWSASLGAYIWHGGDAWLNQHIFLVHPKDCTTKLFVFYLLEKITTELYAKAHGSGMVHVTKGKFESTEISLPPLLEQHRIVAKIEELFSELDKGIENLKTAQAQLKVYRQALLKHAFEGKLTAQWRAQRHAKQSVAPAQAGAQPFNDMDSRPTFSRGLALRGNDEAGSGNDKPLETAEALLKRIQQEREQRYQQQLAEWEKSPSVPLLQRGKPTSTAPIPPLRKRGARGDFKTQTSENPAATHRRRTDRIA
;
A
#
# COMPACT_ATOMS: atom_id res chain seq x y z
N MET A 1 38.98 14.80 27.51
CA MET A 1 37.82 14.59 26.62
C MET A 1 37.65 13.09 26.46
N LYS A 2 36.47 12.54 26.77
CA LYS A 2 36.26 11.09 26.80
C LYS A 2 36.18 10.56 25.36
N ASN A 3 37.09 9.64 25.00
CA ASN A 3 37.07 8.91 23.73
C ASN A 3 35.73 8.19 23.59
N ASN A 4 34.94 8.59 22.59
CA ASN A 4 33.65 7.98 22.28
C ASN A 4 33.77 6.89 21.20
N ASP A 5 34.95 6.29 21.06
CA ASP A 5 35.32 5.34 19.98
C ASP A 5 34.94 3.89 20.28
N ALA A 6 34.29 3.63 21.41
CA ALA A 6 34.15 2.29 21.98
C ALA A 6 33.04 1.40 21.39
N ASN A 7 32.45 1.68 20.23
CA ASN A 7 31.27 0.91 19.75
C ASN A 7 31.07 0.86 18.23
N LEU A 8 32.13 0.95 17.42
CA LEU A 8 32.02 0.64 15.99
C LEU A 8 32.43 -0.81 15.71
N PRO A 9 31.75 -1.51 14.78
CA PRO A 9 32.19 -2.83 14.35
C PRO A 9 33.58 -2.79 13.71
N ASP A 10 34.27 -3.94 13.72
CA ASP A 10 35.60 -4.05 13.14
C ASP A 10 35.64 -3.56 11.68
N GLY A 11 36.64 -2.74 11.38
CA GLY A 11 36.85 -2.14 10.05
C GLY A 11 36.03 -0.89 9.76
N TRP A 12 35.09 -0.49 10.64
CA TRP A 12 34.36 0.76 10.48
C TRP A 12 35.15 1.93 11.06
N ILE A 13 35.07 3.08 10.40
CA ILE A 13 35.74 4.31 10.84
C ILE A 13 34.72 5.44 11.04
N LYS A 14 35.03 6.36 11.94
CA LYS A 14 34.31 7.64 11.99
C LYS A 14 34.83 8.54 10.87
N ALA A 15 33.92 9.09 10.09
CA ALA A 15 34.23 10.00 9.01
C ALA A 15 33.19 11.12 8.96
N THR A 16 33.41 12.10 8.11
CA THR A 16 32.41 13.09 7.73
C THR A 16 31.87 12.77 6.35
N ILE A 17 30.64 13.19 6.06
CA ILE A 17 29.99 12.90 4.78
C ILE A 17 30.77 13.45 3.57
N SER A 18 31.56 14.52 3.76
CA SER A 18 32.47 15.09 2.74
C SER A 18 33.52 14.11 2.20
N VAL A 19 33.84 13.04 2.94
CA VAL A 19 34.76 11.99 2.49
C VAL A 19 34.12 11.12 1.41
N LEU A 20 32.78 11.02 1.37
CA LEU A 20 32.08 10.12 0.47
C LEU A 20 31.84 10.68 -0.92
N ALA A 21 31.68 12.00 -1.04
CA ALA A 21 31.31 12.60 -2.30
C ALA A 21 31.72 14.06 -2.36
N ASP A 22 31.81 14.59 -3.58
CA ASP A 22 31.82 16.03 -3.81
C ASP A 22 30.39 16.52 -4.00
N TYR A 23 30.06 17.61 -3.29
CA TYR A 23 28.72 18.21 -3.26
C TYR A 23 28.74 19.56 -4.00
N VAL A 24 28.32 19.53 -5.27
CA VAL A 24 28.30 20.71 -6.14
C VAL A 24 26.94 21.41 -5.98
N ASN A 25 26.94 22.61 -5.40
CA ASN A 25 25.71 23.39 -5.27
C ASN A 25 25.29 23.92 -6.64
N GLY A 26 23.99 23.81 -6.94
CA GLY A 26 23.43 24.35 -8.17
C GLY A 26 23.51 25.87 -8.26
N ARG A 27 23.19 26.37 -9.45
CA ARG A 27 23.24 27.80 -9.79
C ARG A 27 21.96 28.51 -9.35
N ALA A 28 22.09 29.73 -8.87
CA ALA A 28 20.94 30.60 -8.64
C ALA A 28 20.41 31.16 -9.97
N PHE A 29 19.27 30.66 -10.45
CA PHE A 29 18.60 31.21 -11.63
C PHE A 29 17.66 32.36 -11.24
N LYS A 30 17.88 33.54 -11.81
CA LYS A 30 16.98 34.69 -11.62
C LYS A 30 15.68 34.48 -12.40
N PRO A 31 14.54 35.03 -11.94
CA PRO A 31 13.28 34.93 -12.68
C PRO A 31 13.34 35.44 -14.12
N THR A 32 14.21 36.41 -14.41
CA THR A 32 14.43 36.96 -15.76
C THR A 32 15.04 35.94 -16.73
N GLU A 33 15.73 34.93 -16.20
CA GLU A 33 16.39 33.85 -16.95
C GLU A 33 15.45 32.67 -17.21
N TRP A 34 14.29 32.62 -16.55
CA TRP A 34 13.30 31.57 -16.78
C TRP A 34 12.58 31.80 -18.11
N LYS A 35 12.57 30.76 -18.94
CA LYS A 35 11.88 30.69 -20.23
C LYS A 35 11.00 29.44 -20.27
N ASP A 36 10.27 29.32 -21.38
CA ASP A 36 9.43 28.16 -21.70
C ASP A 36 10.12 27.17 -22.65
N THR A 37 11.37 27.43 -23.05
CA THR A 37 12.15 26.62 -23.99
C THR A 37 13.57 26.37 -23.46
N GLY A 38 14.20 25.29 -23.92
CA GLY A 38 15.55 24.90 -23.54
C GLY A 38 15.59 23.69 -22.60
N LYS A 39 16.69 23.54 -21.84
CA LYS A 39 16.79 22.48 -20.83
C LYS A 39 15.99 22.86 -19.58
N PRO A 40 15.29 21.91 -18.93
CA PRO A 40 14.55 22.18 -17.70
C PRO A 40 15.50 22.55 -16.56
N ILE A 41 15.07 23.46 -15.70
CA ILE A 41 15.75 23.85 -14.48
C ILE A 41 15.13 23.05 -13.32
N ILE A 42 15.89 22.15 -12.72
CA ILE A 42 15.46 21.33 -11.60
C ILE A 42 15.40 22.20 -10.35
N ARG A 43 14.22 22.30 -9.74
CA ARG A 43 14.00 22.93 -8.42
C ARG A 43 13.46 21.89 -7.43
N ILE A 44 13.56 22.19 -6.13
CA ILE A 44 13.11 21.29 -5.06
C ILE A 44 11.63 20.88 -5.23
N GLN A 45 10.78 21.80 -5.69
CA GLN A 45 9.37 21.50 -5.99
C GLN A 45 9.20 20.39 -7.05
N ASN A 46 10.11 20.30 -8.03
CA ASN A 46 10.06 19.30 -9.09
C ASN A 46 10.55 17.94 -8.60
N LEU A 47 11.44 17.92 -7.62
CA LEU A 47 11.87 16.69 -6.94
C LEU A 47 10.78 16.14 -6.03
N ASN A 48 10.05 17.01 -5.34
CA ASN A 48 8.97 16.62 -4.42
C ASN A 48 7.65 16.28 -5.12
N ASN A 49 7.43 16.82 -6.31
CA ASN A 49 6.19 16.63 -7.05
C ASN A 49 6.47 16.47 -8.55
N GLY A 50 6.34 15.24 -9.05
CA GLY A 50 6.55 14.92 -10.46
C GLY A 50 5.59 15.61 -11.44
N SER A 51 4.49 16.20 -10.96
CA SER A 51 3.57 17.01 -11.78
C SER A 51 3.89 18.51 -11.79
N ALA A 52 4.87 18.95 -11.00
CA ALA A 52 5.22 20.36 -10.92
C ALA A 52 5.83 20.85 -12.25
N LYS A 53 5.36 22.03 -12.70
CA LYS A 53 5.89 22.66 -13.91
C LYS A 53 7.36 23.03 -13.73
N TYR A 54 8.14 22.84 -14.79
CA TYR A 54 9.53 23.26 -14.86
C TYR A 54 9.63 24.69 -15.41
N ASN A 55 10.64 25.40 -14.95
CA ASN A 55 11.19 26.54 -15.68
C ASN A 55 12.27 26.01 -16.64
N PHE A 56 12.55 26.71 -17.73
CA PHE A 56 13.57 26.29 -18.70
C PHE A 56 14.60 27.39 -18.92
N SER A 57 15.77 27.01 -19.41
CA SER A 57 16.78 27.93 -19.92
C SER A 57 17.32 27.43 -21.27
N PRO A 58 17.23 28.23 -22.35
CA PRO A 58 17.83 27.90 -23.64
C PRO A 58 19.33 28.20 -23.68
N GLU A 59 19.83 28.97 -22.70
CA GLU A 59 21.23 29.31 -22.57
C GLU A 59 22.04 28.11 -22.08
N ASN A 60 23.31 28.06 -22.49
CA ASN A 60 24.25 27.09 -21.98
C ASN A 60 24.94 27.63 -20.73
N HIS A 61 24.88 26.88 -19.64
CA HIS A 61 25.52 27.22 -18.36
C HIS A 61 26.77 26.36 -18.13
N GLU A 62 27.51 26.66 -17.07
CA GLU A 62 28.70 25.89 -16.68
C GLU A 62 28.37 24.40 -16.52
N GLU A 63 29.21 23.53 -17.09
CA GLU A 63 28.96 22.08 -17.15
C GLU A 63 28.81 21.43 -15.76
N LYS A 64 29.43 21.98 -14.73
CA LYS A 64 29.28 21.51 -13.34
C LYS A 64 27.85 21.60 -12.79
N TYR A 65 26.95 22.34 -13.46
CA TYR A 65 25.53 22.42 -13.12
C TYR A 65 24.63 21.58 -14.04
N LEU A 66 25.21 20.91 -15.04
CA LEU A 66 24.49 20.03 -15.95
C LEU A 66 24.22 18.70 -15.25
N VAL A 67 22.95 18.34 -15.16
CA VAL A 67 22.47 17.07 -14.61
C VAL A 67 22.10 16.15 -15.76
N LYS A 68 22.47 14.88 -15.65
CA LYS A 68 22.18 13.81 -16.59
C LYS A 68 21.44 12.67 -15.91
N ASN A 69 20.83 11.80 -16.72
CA ASN A 69 20.16 10.61 -16.21
C ASN A 69 21.08 9.73 -15.36
N GLY A 70 20.58 9.32 -14.20
CA GLY A 70 21.28 8.52 -13.21
C GLY A 70 22.09 9.35 -12.20
N ASP A 71 22.13 10.68 -12.32
CA ASP A 71 22.82 11.53 -11.33
C ASP A 71 22.11 11.49 -9.98
N LEU A 72 22.91 11.54 -8.91
CA LEU A 72 22.43 11.62 -7.54
C LEU A 72 22.30 13.09 -7.14
N LEU A 73 21.10 13.48 -6.74
CA LEU A 73 20.76 14.81 -6.27
C LEU A 73 20.42 14.78 -4.79
N PHE A 74 20.75 15.86 -4.07
CA PHE A 74 20.35 16.02 -2.68
C PHE A 74 19.78 17.42 -2.42
N ALA A 75 18.51 17.50 -2.06
CA ALA A 75 17.88 18.75 -1.63
C ALA A 75 18.24 19.02 -0.17
N TRP A 76 18.70 20.24 0.15
CA TRP A 76 19.24 20.57 1.48
C TRP A 76 18.56 21.77 2.17
N SER A 77 17.53 22.36 1.55
CA SER A 77 16.84 23.55 2.07
C SER A 77 15.33 23.42 1.98
N ALA A 78 14.63 23.74 3.08
CA ALA A 78 13.16 23.68 3.24
C ALA A 78 12.58 22.26 3.18
N SER A 79 12.96 21.49 2.16
CA SER A 79 12.71 20.06 2.06
C SER A 79 14.03 19.35 1.77
N LEU A 80 14.33 18.38 2.64
CA LEU A 80 15.48 17.47 2.53
C LEU A 80 15.07 16.17 1.86
N GLY A 81 15.95 15.62 1.02
CA GLY A 81 15.76 14.31 0.38
C GLY A 81 16.85 13.98 -0.65
N ALA A 82 17.06 12.69 -0.89
CA ALA A 82 17.95 12.19 -1.94
C ALA A 82 17.15 11.70 -3.15
N TYR A 83 17.67 11.92 -4.36
CA TYR A 83 16.96 11.59 -5.61
C TYR A 83 17.93 11.06 -6.66
N ILE A 84 17.53 9.99 -7.37
CA ILE A 84 18.18 9.60 -8.62
C ILE A 84 17.41 10.24 -9.78
N TRP A 85 18.11 11.03 -10.58
CA TRP A 85 17.50 11.80 -11.65
C TRP A 85 17.24 10.95 -12.90
N HIS A 86 16.05 11.06 -13.48
CA HIS A 86 15.65 10.32 -14.70
C HIS A 86 14.97 11.20 -15.76
N GLY A 87 15.08 12.53 -15.64
CA GLY A 87 14.37 13.50 -16.50
C GLY A 87 15.17 14.04 -17.69
N GLY A 88 16.25 13.37 -18.09
CA GLY A 88 17.14 13.78 -19.19
C GLY A 88 18.10 14.90 -18.81
N ASP A 89 18.69 15.56 -19.80
CA ASP A 89 19.59 16.69 -19.53
C ASP A 89 18.85 17.87 -18.91
N ALA A 90 19.36 18.40 -17.80
CA ALA A 90 18.73 19.48 -17.06
C ALA A 90 19.74 20.38 -16.34
N TRP A 91 19.32 21.59 -15.96
CA TRP A 91 20.12 22.53 -15.18
C TRP A 91 19.78 22.45 -13.69
N LEU A 92 20.80 22.39 -12.83
CA LEU A 92 20.61 22.32 -11.39
C LEU A 92 20.43 23.71 -10.76
N ASN A 93 19.28 23.95 -10.14
CA ASN A 93 19.08 25.16 -9.34
C ASN A 93 19.76 25.10 -7.98
N GLN A 94 20.04 26.27 -7.39
CA GLN A 94 20.53 26.40 -6.01
C GLN A 94 19.66 25.65 -4.99
N HIS A 95 20.27 25.30 -3.87
CA HIS A 95 19.70 24.51 -2.77
C HIS A 95 19.53 23.01 -3.06
N ILE A 96 20.13 22.55 -4.15
CA ILE A 96 20.26 21.15 -4.50
C ILE A 96 21.74 20.90 -4.77
N PHE A 97 22.29 19.84 -4.20
CA PHE A 97 23.61 19.35 -4.56
C PHE A 97 23.49 18.33 -5.69
N LEU A 98 24.34 18.47 -6.72
CA LEU A 98 24.76 17.34 -7.53
C LEU A 98 25.85 16.61 -6.76
N VAL A 99 25.63 15.33 -6.51
CA VAL A 99 26.48 14.50 -5.66
C VAL A 99 27.34 13.62 -6.56
N HIS A 100 28.66 13.75 -6.44
CA HIS A 100 29.63 12.92 -7.13
C HIS A 100 30.30 11.98 -6.13
N PRO A 101 29.83 10.72 -5.99
CA PRO A 101 30.47 9.74 -5.10
C PRO A 101 31.94 9.52 -5.47
N LYS A 102 32.80 9.43 -4.45
CA LYS A 102 34.23 9.13 -4.56
C LYS A 102 34.44 7.61 -4.59
N ASP A 103 35.65 7.19 -4.97
CA ASP A 103 36.01 5.77 -5.13
C ASP A 103 35.89 4.94 -3.85
N CYS A 104 35.89 5.57 -2.67
CA CYS A 104 35.72 4.91 -1.38
C CYS A 104 34.28 4.45 -1.10
N THR A 105 33.34 4.73 -2.00
CA THR A 105 31.91 4.46 -1.80
C THR A 105 31.18 4.11 -3.07
N THR A 106 29.90 3.77 -2.94
CA THR A 106 28.99 3.55 -4.07
C THR A 106 27.85 4.55 -4.05
N LYS A 107 27.33 4.88 -5.25
CA LYS A 107 26.21 5.82 -5.41
C LYS A 107 24.98 5.43 -4.57
N LEU A 108 24.60 4.16 -4.59
CA LEU A 108 23.43 3.66 -3.84
C LEU A 108 23.67 3.69 -2.33
N PHE A 109 24.88 3.40 -1.86
CA PHE A 109 25.20 3.56 -0.44
C PHE A 109 25.05 5.02 0.00
N VAL A 110 25.59 5.97 -0.79
CA VAL A 110 25.43 7.40 -0.50
C VAL A 110 23.95 7.80 -0.52
N PHE A 111 23.17 7.33 -1.49
CA PHE A 111 21.73 7.57 -1.57
C PHE A 111 21.00 7.14 -0.29
N TYR A 112 21.18 5.90 0.16
CA TYR A 112 20.52 5.40 1.37
C TYR A 112 21.04 6.06 2.65
N LEU A 113 22.33 6.40 2.70
CA LEU A 113 22.88 7.15 3.83
C LEU A 113 22.28 8.56 3.93
N LEU A 114 22.08 9.24 2.78
CA LEU A 114 21.42 10.55 2.74
C LEU A 114 19.95 10.46 3.18
N GLU A 115 19.23 9.40 2.82
CA GLU A 115 17.87 9.13 3.31
C GLU A 115 17.83 8.94 4.84
N LYS A 116 18.79 8.17 5.38
CA LYS A 116 18.95 8.03 6.85
C LYS A 116 19.21 9.38 7.52
N ILE A 117 20.19 10.14 7.02
CA ILE A 117 20.56 11.45 7.59
C ILE A 117 19.37 12.41 7.53
N THR A 118 18.63 12.40 6.42
CA THR A 118 17.41 13.21 6.24
C THR A 118 16.37 12.89 7.30
N THR A 119 16.12 11.60 7.56
CA THR A 119 15.21 11.14 8.61
C THR A 119 15.65 11.64 9.99
N GLU A 120 16.94 11.57 10.31
CA GLU A 120 17.49 12.04 11.59
C GLU A 120 17.41 13.57 11.73
N LEU A 121 17.60 14.31 10.65
CA LEU A 121 17.49 15.77 10.63
C LEU A 121 16.04 16.21 10.87
N TYR A 122 15.06 15.58 10.22
CA TYR A 122 13.65 15.86 10.48
C TYR A 122 13.24 15.50 11.91
N ALA A 123 13.71 14.37 12.44
CA ALA A 123 13.42 13.97 13.82
C ALA A 123 13.91 15.02 14.85
N LYS A 124 15.08 15.62 14.61
CA LYS A 124 15.64 16.70 15.46
C LYS A 124 14.94 18.04 15.29
N ALA A 125 14.28 18.26 14.14
CA ALA A 125 13.68 19.53 13.78
C ALA A 125 12.25 19.76 14.31
N HIS A 126 11.66 18.79 15.02
CA HIS A 126 10.28 18.81 15.54
C HIS A 126 9.89 19.98 16.49
N GLY A 127 10.62 21.10 16.51
CA GLY A 127 10.26 22.36 17.17
C GLY A 127 10.71 23.65 16.45
N SER A 128 11.30 23.57 15.24
CA SER A 128 11.76 24.75 14.48
C SER A 128 11.18 24.73 13.07
N GLY A 129 10.49 25.81 12.69
CA GLY A 129 9.61 25.86 11.51
C GLY A 129 10.27 25.70 10.13
N MET A 130 11.59 25.53 10.03
CA MET A 130 12.24 25.27 8.74
C MET A 130 13.61 24.58 8.90
N VAL A 131 13.79 23.42 8.27
CA VAL A 131 15.08 22.72 8.23
C VAL A 131 15.91 23.32 7.10
N HIS A 132 16.92 24.11 7.47
CA HIS A 132 17.91 24.64 6.54
C HIS A 132 19.30 24.21 7.00
N VAL A 133 20.03 23.48 6.15
CA VAL A 133 21.37 22.99 6.48
C VAL A 133 22.38 23.64 5.55
N THR A 134 23.26 24.51 6.06
CA THR A 134 24.32 25.10 5.24
C THR A 134 25.26 24.01 4.72
N LYS A 135 25.88 24.23 3.55
CA LYS A 135 26.84 23.27 2.95
C LYS A 135 27.92 22.83 3.94
N GLY A 136 28.56 23.76 4.65
CA GLY A 136 29.60 23.41 5.62
C GLY A 136 29.10 22.55 6.78
N LYS A 137 27.90 22.82 7.30
CA LYS A 137 27.27 22.00 8.36
C LYS A 137 26.88 20.62 7.84
N PHE A 138 26.42 20.55 6.59
CA PHE A 138 26.11 19.29 5.94
C PHE A 138 27.37 18.44 5.74
N GLU A 139 28.43 19.03 5.18
CA GLU A 139 29.71 18.36 4.94
C GLU A 139 30.40 17.89 6.23
N SER A 140 30.17 18.57 7.35
CA SER A 140 30.65 18.17 8.68
C SER A 140 29.77 17.12 9.38
N THR A 141 28.75 16.57 8.72
CA THR A 141 27.89 15.54 9.34
C THR A 141 28.72 14.29 9.59
N GLU A 142 28.82 13.91 10.86
CA GLU A 142 29.53 12.69 11.27
C GLU A 142 28.76 11.44 10.83
N ILE A 143 29.51 10.47 10.31
CA ILE A 143 29.00 9.20 9.83
C ILE A 143 29.92 8.06 10.32
N SER A 144 29.35 6.86 10.41
CA SER A 144 30.10 5.63 10.55
C SER A 144 30.28 5.04 9.16
N LEU A 145 31.52 4.99 8.68
CA LEU A 145 31.86 4.55 7.34
C LEU A 145 32.34 3.08 7.37
N PRO A 146 31.55 2.13 6.84
CA PRO A 146 31.99 0.76 6.67
C PRO A 146 32.99 0.60 5.50
N PRO A 147 33.77 -0.50 5.50
CA PRO A 147 34.55 -0.93 4.34
C PRO A 147 33.68 -1.09 3.09
N LEU A 148 34.28 -0.92 1.90
CA LEU A 148 33.54 -0.92 0.64
C LEU A 148 32.71 -2.20 0.41
N LEU A 149 33.24 -3.38 0.75
CA LEU A 149 32.51 -4.64 0.62
C LEU A 149 31.26 -4.66 1.52
N GLU A 150 31.37 -4.11 2.73
CA GLU A 150 30.27 -4.04 3.67
C GLU A 150 29.21 -3.02 3.21
N GLN A 151 29.62 -1.92 2.57
CA GLN A 151 28.67 -1.00 1.91
C GLN A 151 27.82 -1.73 0.85
N HIS A 152 28.43 -2.56 0.01
CA HIS A 152 27.70 -3.37 -0.99
C HIS A 152 26.73 -4.34 -0.31
N ARG A 153 27.16 -5.01 0.77
CA ARG A 153 26.31 -5.93 1.54
C ARG A 153 25.10 -5.23 2.14
N ILE A 154 25.29 -4.03 2.69
CA ILE A 154 24.21 -3.20 3.24
C ILE A 154 23.22 -2.82 2.14
N VAL A 155 23.71 -2.28 1.02
CA VAL A 155 22.86 -1.90 -0.13
C VAL A 155 22.07 -3.11 -0.64
N ALA A 156 22.73 -4.25 -0.86
CA ALA A 156 22.07 -5.46 -1.33
C ALA A 156 20.94 -5.91 -0.39
N LYS A 157 21.15 -5.82 0.94
CA LYS A 157 20.11 -6.19 1.91
C LYS A 157 18.94 -5.21 1.91
N ILE A 158 19.21 -3.90 1.74
CA ILE A 158 18.16 -2.89 1.64
C ILE A 158 17.30 -3.12 0.41
N GLU A 159 17.93 -3.34 -0.76
CA GLU A 159 17.24 -3.58 -2.04
C GLU A 159 16.43 -4.90 -2.02
N GLU A 160 16.96 -5.94 -1.38
CA GLU A 160 16.24 -7.21 -1.14
C GLU A 160 14.94 -6.96 -0.34
N LEU A 161 15.02 -6.20 0.76
CA LEU A 161 13.87 -5.89 1.61
C LEU A 161 12.83 -5.02 0.89
N PHE A 162 13.25 -4.03 0.11
CA PHE A 162 12.31 -3.24 -0.72
C PHE A 162 11.63 -4.10 -1.78
N SER A 163 12.37 -5.00 -2.42
CA SER A 163 11.81 -5.95 -3.39
C SER A 163 10.76 -6.87 -2.77
N GLU A 164 10.96 -7.31 -1.52
CA GLU A 164 9.94 -8.08 -0.78
C GLU A 164 8.70 -7.24 -0.46
N LEU A 165 8.87 -5.98 -0.07
CA LEU A 165 7.76 -5.06 0.20
C LEU A 165 6.93 -4.82 -1.06
N ASP A 166 7.56 -4.59 -2.21
CA ASP A 166 6.87 -4.37 -3.48
C ASP A 166 6.02 -5.58 -3.89
N LYS A 167 6.56 -6.79 -3.76
CA LYS A 167 5.81 -8.04 -3.97
C LYS A 167 4.62 -8.13 -3.01
N GLY A 168 4.79 -7.74 -1.75
CA GLY A 168 3.72 -7.69 -0.76
C GLY A 168 2.58 -6.74 -1.18
N ILE A 169 2.93 -5.54 -1.66
CA ILE A 169 1.97 -4.54 -2.16
C ILE A 169 1.21 -5.07 -3.39
N GLU A 170 1.91 -5.70 -4.33
CA GLU A 170 1.30 -6.30 -5.53
C GLU A 170 0.33 -7.43 -5.18
N ASN A 171 0.72 -8.32 -4.27
CA ASN A 171 -0.13 -9.39 -3.77
C ASN A 171 -1.40 -8.85 -3.12
N LEU A 172 -1.28 -7.79 -2.32
CA LEU A 172 -2.42 -7.14 -1.67
C LEU A 172 -3.38 -6.52 -2.70
N LYS A 173 -2.86 -5.83 -3.72
CA LYS A 173 -3.67 -5.28 -4.83
C LYS A 173 -4.41 -6.38 -5.58
N THR A 174 -3.72 -7.49 -5.86
CA THR A 174 -4.31 -8.65 -6.54
C THR A 174 -5.42 -9.29 -5.71
N ALA A 175 -5.20 -9.51 -4.41
CA ALA A 175 -6.22 -10.04 -3.51
C ALA A 175 -7.46 -9.12 -3.43
N GLN A 176 -7.27 -7.80 -3.40
CA GLN A 176 -8.38 -6.83 -3.44
C GLN A 176 -9.18 -6.93 -4.74
N ALA A 177 -8.52 -7.09 -5.89
CA ALA A 177 -9.19 -7.27 -7.17
C ALA A 177 -10.00 -8.58 -7.22
N GLN A 178 -9.40 -9.68 -6.77
CA GLN A 178 -10.05 -10.99 -6.70
C GLN A 178 -11.27 -10.98 -5.77
N LEU A 179 -11.19 -10.30 -4.62
CA LEU A 179 -12.31 -10.20 -3.70
C LEU A 179 -13.55 -9.54 -4.34
N LYS A 180 -13.35 -8.54 -5.21
CA LYS A 180 -14.45 -7.92 -5.97
C LYS A 180 -15.12 -8.93 -6.90
N VAL A 181 -14.34 -9.73 -7.62
CA VAL A 181 -14.83 -10.77 -8.53
C VAL A 181 -15.57 -11.86 -7.77
N TYR A 182 -14.98 -12.39 -6.70
CA TYR A 182 -15.61 -13.42 -5.87
C TYR A 182 -16.93 -12.94 -5.28
N ARG A 183 -17.01 -11.68 -4.84
CA ARG A 183 -18.26 -11.11 -4.34
C ARG A 183 -19.35 -11.08 -5.42
N GLN A 184 -19.02 -10.69 -6.65
CA GLN A 184 -19.99 -10.69 -7.75
C GLN A 184 -20.44 -12.11 -8.10
N ALA A 185 -19.50 -13.06 -8.18
CA ALA A 185 -19.81 -14.46 -8.44
C ALA A 185 -20.69 -15.07 -7.33
N LEU A 186 -20.38 -14.79 -6.06
CA LEU A 186 -21.16 -15.26 -4.92
C LEU A 186 -22.58 -14.70 -4.95
N LEU A 187 -22.75 -13.40 -5.19
CA LEU A 187 -24.08 -12.78 -5.32
C LEU A 187 -24.87 -13.38 -6.48
N LYS A 188 -24.24 -13.55 -7.65
CA LYS A 188 -24.85 -14.21 -8.80
C LYS A 188 -25.32 -15.63 -8.44
N HIS A 189 -24.47 -16.43 -7.80
CA HIS A 189 -24.83 -17.77 -7.37
C HIS A 189 -25.92 -17.81 -6.29
N ALA A 190 -25.96 -16.80 -5.42
CA ALA A 190 -27.04 -16.66 -4.44
C ALA A 190 -28.39 -16.41 -5.12
N PHE A 191 -28.45 -15.46 -6.06
CA PHE A 191 -29.67 -15.11 -6.80
C PHE A 191 -30.13 -16.21 -7.76
N GLU A 192 -29.21 -16.92 -8.40
CA GLU A 192 -29.52 -18.10 -9.24
C GLU A 192 -29.95 -19.32 -8.39
N GLY A 193 -29.90 -19.22 -7.06
CA GLY A 193 -30.25 -20.31 -6.15
C GLY A 193 -29.24 -21.46 -6.13
N LYS A 194 -28.10 -21.33 -6.83
CA LYS A 194 -27.03 -22.34 -6.90
C LYS A 194 -26.50 -22.70 -5.52
N LEU A 195 -26.42 -21.73 -4.61
CA LEU A 195 -25.97 -21.95 -3.23
C LEU A 195 -26.91 -22.84 -2.41
N THR A 196 -28.17 -23.01 -2.83
CA THR A 196 -29.18 -23.84 -2.13
C THR A 196 -29.67 -25.02 -2.97
N ALA A 197 -29.09 -25.23 -4.16
CA ALA A 197 -29.55 -26.25 -5.10
C ALA A 197 -29.47 -27.67 -4.51
N GLN A 198 -28.38 -28.00 -3.80
CA GLN A 198 -28.22 -29.29 -3.14
C GLN A 198 -29.28 -29.52 -2.05
N TRP A 199 -29.53 -28.52 -1.19
CA TRP A 199 -30.56 -28.60 -0.15
C TRP A 199 -31.96 -28.81 -0.76
N ARG A 200 -32.30 -28.10 -1.84
CA ARG A 200 -33.58 -28.27 -2.53
C ARG A 200 -33.72 -29.68 -3.11
N ALA A 201 -32.69 -30.19 -3.79
CA ALA A 201 -32.69 -31.52 -4.38
C ALA A 201 -32.91 -32.62 -3.32
N GLN A 202 -32.23 -32.52 -2.18
CA GLN A 202 -32.40 -33.46 -1.06
C GLN A 202 -33.80 -33.38 -0.44
N ARG A 203 -34.38 -32.19 -0.35
CA ARG A 203 -35.75 -32.01 0.17
C ARG A 203 -36.80 -32.60 -0.78
N HIS A 204 -36.66 -32.39 -2.08
CA HIS A 204 -37.56 -32.98 -3.08
C HIS A 204 -37.48 -34.51 -3.08
N ALA A 205 -36.28 -35.09 -2.94
CA ALA A 205 -36.09 -36.54 -2.82
C ALA A 205 -36.73 -37.15 -1.55
N LYS A 206 -36.85 -36.37 -0.46
CA LYS A 206 -37.54 -36.80 0.78
C LYS A 206 -39.06 -36.63 0.72
N GLN A 207 -39.58 -35.76 -0.16
CA GLN A 207 -41.03 -35.54 -0.32
C GLN A 207 -41.68 -36.50 -1.33
N SER A 208 -40.91 -37.21 -2.17
CA SER A 208 -41.42 -38.28 -3.02
C SER A 208 -41.59 -39.59 -2.23
N VAL A 209 -42.59 -39.64 -1.35
CA VAL A 209 -43.07 -40.91 -0.76
C VAL A 209 -44.55 -41.07 -1.10
N ALA A 210 -44.80 -42.04 -1.99
CA ALA A 210 -46.06 -42.61 -2.48
C ALA A 210 -47.13 -41.67 -3.10
N PRO A 211 -47.65 -41.96 -4.31
CA PRO A 211 -48.88 -41.33 -4.77
C PRO A 211 -50.02 -41.75 -3.84
N ALA A 212 -50.71 -40.80 -3.23
CA ALA A 212 -51.96 -41.09 -2.57
C ALA A 212 -52.94 -41.65 -3.62
N GLN A 213 -53.31 -42.93 -3.50
CA GLN A 213 -54.50 -43.46 -4.14
C GLN A 213 -55.72 -42.79 -3.48
N ALA A 214 -56.03 -41.57 -3.90
CA ALA A 214 -57.29 -40.93 -3.60
C ALA A 214 -58.09 -40.92 -4.89
N GLY A 215 -59.05 -41.84 -4.99
CA GLY A 215 -60.07 -41.79 -6.02
C GLY A 215 -60.86 -40.49 -5.89
N ALA A 216 -60.52 -39.50 -6.70
CA ALA A 216 -61.27 -38.27 -6.82
C ALA A 216 -61.92 -38.24 -8.20
N GLN A 217 -63.23 -38.46 -8.22
CA GLN A 217 -64.09 -38.12 -9.36
C GLN A 217 -63.97 -36.61 -9.64
N PRO A 218 -63.98 -36.18 -10.91
CA PRO A 218 -63.88 -34.76 -11.23
C PRO A 218 -65.22 -34.09 -10.93
N PHE A 219 -65.29 -33.25 -9.89
CA PHE A 219 -66.42 -32.36 -9.68
C PHE A 219 -66.06 -30.97 -10.20
N ASN A 220 -66.53 -30.68 -11.41
CA ASN A 220 -66.77 -29.31 -11.84
C ASN A 220 -67.84 -28.71 -10.91
N ASP A 221 -67.51 -27.68 -10.15
CA ASP A 221 -68.34 -26.48 -10.24
C ASP A 221 -67.61 -25.23 -9.74
N MET A 222 -67.77 -24.21 -10.56
CA MET A 222 -67.35 -22.84 -10.39
C MET A 222 -68.41 -22.14 -9.52
N ASP A 223 -68.04 -21.03 -8.89
CA ASP A 223 -68.95 -20.12 -8.17
C ASP A 223 -69.66 -20.64 -6.92
N SER A 224 -69.02 -20.45 -5.75
CA SER A 224 -69.74 -20.13 -4.50
C SER A 224 -68.85 -19.47 -3.42
N ARG A 225 -68.60 -18.17 -3.61
CA ARG A 225 -68.61 -17.06 -2.59
C ARG A 225 -67.63 -17.12 -1.39
N PRO A 226 -67.47 -16.04 -0.58
CA PRO A 226 -67.39 -14.60 -0.87
C PRO A 226 -66.09 -13.96 -0.31
N THR A 227 -65.68 -12.83 -0.88
CA THR A 227 -64.70 -11.91 -0.28
C THR A 227 -65.28 -11.22 0.96
N PHE A 228 -64.61 -11.28 2.13
CA PHE A 228 -64.62 -10.19 3.10
C PHE A 228 -63.40 -10.20 4.05
N SER A 229 -62.57 -9.17 3.89
CA SER A 229 -62.03 -8.26 4.92
C SER A 229 -61.46 -8.80 6.25
N ARG A 230 -60.14 -8.57 6.38
CA ARG A 230 -59.44 -7.90 7.51
C ARG A 230 -59.67 -8.47 8.92
N GLY A 231 -58.75 -9.33 9.36
CA GLY A 231 -58.63 -9.75 10.76
C GLY A 231 -57.16 -9.94 11.16
N LEU A 232 -56.77 -9.20 12.20
CA LEU A 232 -55.52 -9.20 12.95
C LEU A 232 -54.66 -10.48 12.87
N ALA A 233 -53.40 -10.28 12.53
CA ALA A 233 -52.33 -11.15 13.01
C ALA A 233 -52.25 -11.02 14.55
N LEU A 234 -52.32 -12.14 15.26
CA LEU A 234 -51.52 -12.43 16.46
C LEU A 234 -51.77 -13.86 17.00
N ARG A 235 -50.71 -14.68 16.83
CA ARG A 235 -50.08 -15.57 17.81
C ARG A 235 -50.68 -16.95 18.15
N GLY A 236 -49.79 -17.94 18.12
CA GLY A 236 -49.84 -19.24 18.82
C GLY A 236 -49.84 -20.42 17.83
N ASN A 237 -48.74 -21.19 17.69
CA ASN A 237 -48.40 -22.38 18.50
C ASN A 237 -49.35 -23.55 18.15
N ASP A 238 -48.99 -24.79 17.81
CA ASP A 238 -47.79 -25.63 17.79
C ASP A 238 -48.05 -26.67 16.64
N GLU A 239 -47.11 -27.41 16.05
CA GLU A 239 -46.63 -28.75 16.46
C GLU A 239 -45.80 -29.28 15.27
N ALA A 240 -44.51 -29.60 15.45
CA ALA A 240 -43.95 -30.91 15.81
C ALA A 240 -43.51 -31.78 14.60
N GLY A 241 -42.20 -32.07 14.56
CA GLY A 241 -41.70 -33.42 14.27
C GLY A 241 -40.95 -33.66 12.95
N SER A 242 -39.61 -33.62 12.99
CA SER A 242 -38.65 -34.61 12.43
C SER A 242 -37.33 -33.88 12.13
N GLY A 243 -36.22 -34.03 12.83
CA GLY A 243 -35.75 -35.15 13.63
C GLY A 243 -34.38 -35.64 13.13
N ASN A 244 -33.41 -34.75 12.85
CA ASN A 244 -31.96 -35.04 12.89
C ASN A 244 -31.03 -33.85 12.56
N ASP A 245 -31.45 -32.60 12.75
CA ASP A 245 -30.53 -31.47 12.63
C ASP A 245 -29.84 -31.28 13.98
N LYS A 246 -28.54 -31.58 14.06
CA LYS A 246 -27.70 -31.05 15.15
C LYS A 246 -28.01 -29.55 15.23
N PRO A 247 -28.35 -28.99 16.40
CA PRO A 247 -28.65 -27.58 16.52
C PRO A 247 -27.51 -26.79 15.87
N LEU A 248 -27.85 -25.97 14.87
CA LEU A 248 -26.87 -25.08 14.25
C LEU A 248 -26.23 -24.29 15.38
N GLU A 249 -24.91 -24.39 15.49
CA GLU A 249 -24.17 -23.69 16.53
C GLU A 249 -24.50 -22.20 16.46
N THR A 250 -24.72 -21.59 17.62
CA THR A 250 -25.00 -20.15 17.67
C THR A 250 -23.81 -19.38 17.10
N ALA A 251 -24.05 -18.20 16.52
CA ALA A 251 -22.98 -17.38 15.96
C ALA A 251 -21.86 -17.10 16.99
N GLU A 252 -22.21 -16.99 18.26
CA GLU A 252 -21.26 -16.84 19.37
C GLU A 252 -20.44 -18.12 19.62
N ALA A 253 -21.06 -19.30 19.55
CA ALA A 253 -20.37 -20.57 19.69
C ALA A 253 -19.38 -20.82 18.54
N LEU A 254 -19.78 -20.50 17.29
CA LEU A 254 -18.90 -20.58 16.13
C LEU A 254 -17.70 -19.64 16.25
N LEU A 255 -17.92 -18.39 16.67
CA LEU A 255 -16.83 -17.42 16.87
C LEU A 255 -15.84 -17.87 17.95
N LYS A 256 -16.36 -18.41 19.06
CA LYS A 256 -15.54 -18.94 20.15
C LYS A 256 -14.72 -20.16 19.69
N ARG A 257 -15.31 -21.05 18.87
CA ARG A 257 -14.59 -22.19 18.28
C ARG A 257 -13.48 -21.73 17.34
N ILE A 258 -13.77 -20.78 16.45
CA ILE A 258 -12.76 -20.22 15.52
C ILE A 258 -11.60 -19.58 16.29
N GLN A 259 -11.87 -18.89 17.39
CA GLN A 259 -10.82 -18.30 18.24
C GLN A 259 -9.96 -19.39 18.90
N GLN A 260 -10.58 -20.44 19.44
CA GLN A 260 -9.87 -21.56 20.07
C GLN A 260 -9.03 -22.36 19.06
N GLU A 261 -9.58 -22.65 17.87
CA GLU A 261 -8.85 -23.34 16.79
C GLU A 261 -7.65 -22.52 16.32
N ARG A 262 -7.80 -21.19 16.23
CA ARG A 262 -6.70 -20.29 15.86
C ARG A 262 -5.61 -20.23 16.93
N GLU A 263 -5.98 -20.14 18.20
CA GLU A 263 -5.02 -20.14 19.30
C GLU A 263 -4.25 -21.45 19.35
N GLN A 264 -4.93 -22.60 19.24
CA GLN A 264 -4.28 -23.90 19.18
C GLN A 264 -3.31 -24.01 18.01
N ARG A 265 -3.70 -23.54 16.82
CA ARG A 265 -2.83 -23.54 15.64
C ARG A 265 -1.62 -22.63 15.82
N TYR A 266 -1.78 -21.51 16.50
CA TYR A 266 -0.67 -20.60 16.82
C TYR A 266 0.32 -21.25 17.80
N GLN A 267 -0.18 -21.90 18.86
CA GLN A 267 0.66 -22.63 19.81
C GLN A 267 1.38 -23.83 19.15
N GLN A 268 0.71 -24.53 18.22
CA GLN A 268 1.35 -25.59 17.43
C GLN A 268 2.48 -25.05 16.56
N GLN A 269 2.28 -23.91 15.88
CA GLN A 269 3.33 -23.27 15.08
C GLN A 269 4.53 -22.81 15.92
N LEU A 270 4.27 -22.30 17.14
CA LEU A 270 5.33 -21.96 18.11
C LEU A 270 6.13 -23.20 18.52
N ALA A 271 5.46 -24.30 18.86
CA ALA A 271 6.12 -25.54 19.26
C ALA A 271 6.90 -26.20 18.09
N GLU A 272 6.39 -26.15 16.87
CA GLU A 272 7.09 -26.58 15.66
C GLU A 272 8.31 -25.70 15.35
N TRP A 273 8.20 -24.39 15.62
CA TRP A 273 9.30 -23.43 15.48
C TRP A 273 10.40 -23.70 16.51
N GLU A 274 10.05 -23.96 17.77
CA GLU A 274 11.01 -24.28 18.84
C GLU A 274 11.72 -25.62 18.64
N LYS A 275 11.06 -26.59 18.00
CA LYS A 275 11.63 -27.93 17.72
C LYS A 275 12.43 -28.00 16.42
N SER A 276 12.40 -26.94 15.60
CA SER A 276 13.17 -26.92 14.35
C SER A 276 14.66 -26.75 14.66
N PRO A 277 15.56 -27.61 14.13
CA PRO A 277 16.99 -27.50 14.36
C PRO A 277 17.49 -26.13 13.88
N SER A 278 18.24 -25.45 14.74
CA SER A 278 18.81 -24.12 14.54
C SER A 278 19.77 -24.08 13.35
N VAL A 279 19.23 -23.75 12.18
CA VAL A 279 20.01 -23.32 11.01
C VAL A 279 20.51 -21.89 11.27
N PRO A 280 21.76 -21.54 10.93
CA PRO A 280 22.32 -20.20 11.19
C PRO A 280 21.44 -19.08 10.64
N LEU A 281 21.34 -17.99 11.42
CA LEU A 281 20.50 -16.77 11.35
C LEU A 281 20.35 -16.05 9.98
N LEU A 282 19.95 -16.77 8.95
CA LEU A 282 19.42 -16.28 7.69
C LEU A 282 18.18 -17.15 7.41
N GLN A 283 17.03 -16.50 7.22
CA GLN A 283 15.73 -17.11 6.89
C GLN A 283 14.92 -17.62 8.09
N ARG A 284 14.30 -16.68 8.81
CA ARG A 284 12.85 -16.65 9.12
C ARG A 284 12.62 -15.45 10.05
N GLY A 285 12.06 -14.38 9.51
CA GLY A 285 11.49 -13.33 10.35
C GLY A 285 10.44 -13.96 11.27
N LYS A 286 10.47 -13.61 12.57
CA LYS A 286 9.37 -13.90 13.49
C LYS A 286 8.06 -13.45 12.84
N PRO A 287 6.95 -14.22 12.92
CA PRO A 287 5.65 -13.71 12.55
C PRO A 287 5.26 -12.59 13.54
N THR A 288 5.57 -11.34 13.21
CA THR A 288 5.11 -10.17 13.96
C THR A 288 3.84 -9.64 13.32
N SER A 289 2.70 -9.93 13.95
CA SER A 289 1.51 -9.07 13.86
C SER A 289 0.87 -8.99 15.25
N THR A 290 1.40 -8.06 16.05
CA THR A 290 0.81 -7.59 17.32
C THR A 290 0.08 -6.27 17.09
N ALA A 291 -0.97 -6.28 16.26
CA ALA A 291 -1.90 -5.15 16.19
C ALA A 291 -3.21 -5.55 16.90
N PRO A 292 -3.60 -4.89 18.01
CA PRO A 292 -4.91 -5.09 18.60
C PRO A 292 -6.01 -4.56 17.66
N ILE A 293 -7.09 -5.34 17.53
CA ILE A 293 -8.25 -5.03 16.69
C ILE A 293 -9.09 -3.92 17.36
N PRO A 294 -9.44 -2.82 16.68
CA PRO A 294 -10.36 -1.82 17.20
C PRO A 294 -11.77 -2.43 17.41
N PRO A 295 -12.49 -2.10 18.49
CA PRO A 295 -13.83 -2.64 18.72
C PRO A 295 -14.81 -2.20 17.62
N LEU A 296 -15.70 -3.11 17.23
CA LEU A 296 -16.77 -2.87 16.26
C LEU A 296 -17.69 -1.75 16.78
N ARG A 297 -17.70 -0.61 16.08
CA ARG A 297 -18.69 0.46 16.29
C ARG A 297 -20.09 -0.13 16.03
N LYS A 298 -20.92 -0.21 17.07
CA LYS A 298 -22.36 -0.49 16.93
C LYS A 298 -22.97 0.59 16.04
N ARG A 299 -23.46 0.21 14.86
CA ARG A 299 -24.29 1.08 14.02
C ARG A 299 -25.67 1.19 14.67
N GLY A 300 -25.88 2.27 15.43
CA GLY A 300 -27.19 2.73 15.87
C GLY A 300 -27.70 3.83 14.94
N ALA A 301 -28.95 3.66 14.52
CA ALA A 301 -29.94 4.67 14.14
C ALA A 301 -29.64 5.71 13.03
N ARG A 302 -30.41 5.55 11.94
CA ARG A 302 -31.10 6.54 11.07
C ARG A 302 -30.65 8.01 11.14
N GLY A 303 -30.36 8.58 9.97
CA GLY A 303 -30.30 10.02 9.72
C GLY A 303 -30.06 10.32 8.23
N ASP A 304 -31.16 10.51 7.50
CA ASP A 304 -31.38 11.34 6.31
C ASP A 304 -30.42 11.28 5.11
N PHE A 305 -30.86 10.54 4.08
CA PHE A 305 -30.43 10.68 2.70
C PHE A 305 -31.14 11.89 2.08
N LYS A 306 -30.43 12.98 1.79
CA LYS A 306 -30.85 13.96 0.78
C LYS A 306 -30.09 13.70 -0.51
N THR A 307 -30.86 13.37 -1.53
CA THR A 307 -30.51 13.30 -2.95
C THR A 307 -29.95 14.63 -3.45
N GLN A 308 -28.86 14.59 -4.21
CA GLN A 308 -28.65 15.54 -5.30
C GLN A 308 -27.90 14.88 -6.47
N THR A 309 -28.55 15.09 -7.61
CA THR A 309 -28.38 14.64 -8.98
C THR A 309 -27.01 14.84 -9.60
N SER A 310 -26.66 13.88 -10.47
CA SER A 310 -25.59 13.92 -11.45
C SER A 310 -25.88 14.91 -12.58
N GLU A 311 -24.91 15.77 -12.90
CA GLU A 311 -24.76 16.32 -14.25
C GLU A 311 -23.31 16.11 -14.71
N ASN A 312 -23.21 15.69 -15.96
CA ASN A 312 -22.02 15.30 -16.70
C ASN A 312 -21.95 16.22 -17.92
N PRO A 313 -20.77 16.70 -18.35
CA PRO A 313 -20.60 17.02 -19.75
C PRO A 313 -19.36 16.39 -20.38
N ALA A 314 -19.64 15.47 -21.30
CA ALA A 314 -19.19 15.43 -22.69
C ALA A 314 -17.69 15.58 -23.00
N ALA A 315 -17.10 14.43 -23.36
CA ALA A 315 -15.95 14.32 -24.24
C ALA A 315 -16.27 14.85 -25.65
N THR A 316 -15.39 15.68 -26.20
CA THR A 316 -15.43 16.06 -27.62
C THR A 316 -14.28 15.40 -28.36
N HIS A 317 -14.60 14.37 -29.15
CA HIS A 317 -13.75 13.84 -30.21
C HIS A 317 -13.57 14.91 -31.32
N ARG A 318 -12.33 15.20 -31.71
CA ARG A 318 -12.04 15.73 -33.07
C ARG A 318 -11.27 14.69 -33.84
N ARG A 319 -11.89 14.24 -34.95
CA ARG A 319 -11.36 13.31 -35.93
C ARG A 319 -10.33 14.01 -36.82
N ARG A 320 -9.27 13.25 -37.14
CA ARG A 320 -8.45 13.38 -38.34
C ARG A 320 -9.33 13.36 -39.60
N THR A 321 -8.99 14.21 -40.56
CA THR A 321 -9.27 14.00 -41.98
C THR A 321 -7.95 14.22 -42.73
N ASP A 322 -7.38 13.13 -43.24
CA ASP A 322 -6.48 13.15 -44.39
C ASP A 322 -7.33 13.22 -45.66
N ARG A 323 -7.00 14.12 -46.61
CA ARG A 323 -6.60 13.82 -48.00
C ARG A 323 -6.81 14.99 -48.99
N ILE A 324 -5.74 15.19 -49.78
CA ILE A 324 -5.68 15.62 -51.19
C ILE A 324 -6.06 17.07 -51.51
N ALA A 325 -5.06 17.92 -51.74
CA ALA A 325 -4.54 18.29 -53.07
C ALA A 325 -3.22 19.07 -52.87
#